data_AF-A0A329ZKR5-F1
#
_entry.id   AF-A0A329ZKR5-F1
#
_cell.length_a   1.000
_cell.length_b   1.000
_cell.length_c   1.000
_cell.angle_alpha   90.00
_cell.angle_beta   90.00
_cell.angle_gamma   90.00
#
_symmetry.space_group_name_H-M   'P 1'
#
loop_
_entity.id
_entity.type
_entity.pdbx_description
1 polymer ?
#
loop_
_entity_poly.entity_id
_entity_poly.type
_entity_poly.pdbx_seq_one_letter_code
_entity_poly.pdbx_strand_id
1 'polypeptide(L)'
;MVNFMLRVRRKLKRMLGNGKNRIRRKVQRLLGIDEVVNAMSAVNNFTLSRDIIKELDIPKVAKEAIFLSMYPSPRGAIQLSYNVENIKRYLDLVRPMCVNPAKLKRIGGEYDGGYVMLTPPPISSQKTL
;
A
#
# COMPACT_ATOMS: atom_id res chain seq x y z
N MET A 1 7.97 -56.83 -1.76
CA MET A 1 9.13 -55.90 -1.83
C MET A 1 8.83 -54.54 -2.49
N VAL A 2 8.06 -54.48 -3.59
CA VAL A 2 7.80 -53.25 -4.37
C VAL A 2 7.10 -52.11 -3.57
N ASN A 3 6.14 -52.44 -2.71
CA ASN A 3 5.41 -51.44 -1.91
C ASN A 3 6.27 -50.72 -0.86
N PHE A 4 7.31 -51.39 -0.33
CA PHE A 4 8.22 -50.77 0.64
C PHE A 4 9.10 -49.71 -0.04
N MET A 5 9.68 -50.03 -1.20
CA MET A 5 10.51 -49.10 -1.97
C MET A 5 9.72 -47.87 -2.46
N LEU A 6 8.47 -48.03 -2.86
CA LEU A 6 7.59 -46.90 -3.22
C LEU A 6 7.34 -45.98 -2.02
N ARG A 7 7.17 -46.54 -0.82
CA ARG A 7 6.95 -45.78 0.42
C ARG A 7 8.19 -44.99 0.81
N VAL A 8 9.38 -45.60 0.70
CA VAL A 8 10.67 -44.94 0.96
C VAL A 8 10.91 -43.81 -0.04
N ARG A 9 10.71 -44.03 -1.34
CA ARG A 9 10.84 -42.98 -2.36
C ARG A 9 9.90 -41.79 -2.12
N ARG A 10 8.64 -42.04 -1.75
CA ARG A 10 7.68 -40.96 -1.42
C ARG A 10 8.08 -40.18 -0.16
N LYS A 11 8.72 -40.82 0.83
CA LYS A 11 9.21 -40.16 2.04
C LYS A 11 10.42 -39.28 1.73
N LEU A 12 11.37 -39.79 0.95
CA LEU A 12 12.54 -39.05 0.47
C LEU A 12 12.16 -37.83 -0.39
N LYS A 13 11.21 -37.98 -1.33
CA LYS A 13 10.70 -36.86 -2.13
C LYS A 13 10.08 -35.77 -1.25
N ARG A 14 9.31 -36.14 -0.22
CA ARG A 14 8.72 -35.20 0.75
C ARG A 14 9.78 -34.48 1.58
N MET A 15 10.79 -35.19 2.05
CA MET A 15 11.90 -34.60 2.82
C MET A 15 12.72 -33.60 1.98
N LEU A 16 13.05 -33.96 0.74
CA LEU A 16 13.77 -33.08 -0.19
C LEU A 16 12.94 -31.84 -0.58
N GLY A 17 11.64 -32.01 -0.83
CA GLY A 17 10.73 -30.91 -1.10
C GLY A 17 10.60 -29.93 0.08
N ASN A 18 10.52 -30.46 1.30
CA ASN A 18 10.47 -29.64 2.51
C ASN A 18 11.77 -28.84 2.74
N GLY A 19 12.93 -29.40 2.43
CA GLY A 19 14.22 -28.71 2.49
C GLY A 19 14.28 -27.51 1.53
N LYS A 20 13.88 -27.71 0.26
CA LYS A 20 13.83 -26.64 -0.74
C LYS A 20 12.87 -25.51 -0.34
N ASN A 21 11.70 -25.86 0.19
CA ASN A 21 10.72 -24.88 0.67
C ASN A 21 11.20 -24.09 1.90
N ARG A 22 12.10 -24.66 2.71
CA ARG A 22 12.69 -23.98 3.87
C ARG A 22 13.75 -22.97 3.45
N ILE A 23 14.59 -23.33 2.48
CA ILE A 23 15.62 -22.43 1.92
C ILE A 23 14.95 -21.26 1.18
N ARG A 24 13.96 -21.55 0.33
CA ARG A 24 13.19 -20.53 -0.40
C ARG A 24 12.58 -19.49 0.55
N ARG A 25 11.93 -19.93 1.64
CA ARG A 25 11.36 -19.02 2.65
C ARG A 25 12.40 -18.16 3.38
N LYS A 26 13.60 -18.70 3.64
CA LYS A 26 14.69 -17.90 4.22
C LYS A 26 15.18 -16.82 3.27
N VAL A 27 15.35 -17.15 1.99
CA VAL A 27 15.75 -16.20 0.95
C VAL A 27 14.68 -15.12 0.75
N GLN A 28 13.40 -15.51 0.72
CA GLN A 28 12.28 -14.56 0.60
C GLN A 28 12.23 -13.57 1.75
N ARG A 29 12.47 -14.01 3.00
CA ARG A 29 12.58 -13.12 4.15
C ARG A 29 13.79 -12.20 4.10
N LEU A 30 14.97 -12.72 3.73
CA LEU A 30 16.19 -11.91 3.62
C LEU A 30 16.05 -10.79 2.57
N LEU A 31 15.28 -11.04 1.51
CA LEU A 31 15.02 -10.09 0.44
C LEU A 31 13.78 -9.21 0.68
N GLY A 32 13.09 -9.34 1.83
CA GLY A 32 11.87 -8.58 2.13
C GLY A 32 10.68 -8.87 1.20
N ILE A 33 10.73 -9.96 0.41
CA ILE A 33 9.67 -10.30 -0.56
C ILE A 33 8.33 -10.55 0.15
N ASP A 34 8.37 -11.17 1.32
CA ASP A 34 7.16 -11.45 2.11
C ASP A 34 6.48 -10.14 2.55
N GLU A 35 7.24 -9.09 2.85
CA GLU A 35 6.70 -7.78 3.25
C GLU A 35 6.03 -7.07 2.08
N VAL A 36 6.69 -7.08 0.91
CA VAL A 36 6.13 -6.53 -0.34
C VAL A 36 4.86 -7.26 -0.75
N VAL A 37 4.85 -8.60 -0.70
CA VAL A 37 3.67 -9.40 -1.04
C VAL A 37 2.52 -9.12 -0.08
N ASN A 38 2.79 -8.99 1.22
CA ASN A 38 1.77 -8.64 2.21
C ASN A 38 1.21 -7.22 2.00
N ALA A 39 2.07 -6.25 1.69
CA ALA A 39 1.67 -4.88 1.38
C ALA A 39 0.81 -4.82 0.09
N MET A 40 1.22 -5.51 -0.97
CA MET A 40 0.42 -5.62 -2.21
C MET A 40 -0.94 -6.29 -1.96
N SER A 41 -0.97 -7.35 -1.15
CA SER A 41 -2.22 -8.01 -0.75
C SER A 41 -3.15 -7.07 -0.01
N ALA A 42 -2.62 -6.22 0.89
CA ALA A 42 -3.40 -5.19 1.60
C ALA A 42 -4.07 -4.19 0.66
N VAL A 43 -3.30 -3.68 -0.30
CA VAL A 43 -3.79 -2.70 -1.28
C VAL A 43 -4.85 -3.34 -2.19
N ASN A 44 -4.62 -4.58 -2.63
CA ASN A 44 -5.60 -5.31 -3.45
C ASN A 44 -6.91 -5.55 -2.71
N ASN A 45 -6.86 -6.01 -1.46
CA ASN A 45 -8.06 -6.24 -0.65
C ASN A 45 -8.86 -4.94 -0.43
N PHE A 46 -8.15 -3.84 -0.13
CA PHE A 46 -8.78 -2.52 0.01
C PHE A 46 -9.46 -2.07 -1.29
N THR A 47 -8.80 -2.27 -2.43
CA THR A 47 -9.33 -1.87 -3.75
C THR A 47 -10.58 -2.66 -4.10
N LEU A 48 -10.57 -3.99 -3.91
CA LEU A 48 -11.73 -4.85 -4.13
C LEU A 48 -12.91 -4.46 -3.25
N SER A 49 -12.69 -4.26 -1.94
CA SER A 49 -13.76 -3.85 -1.03
C SER A 49 -14.31 -2.47 -1.40
N ARG A 50 -13.46 -1.53 -1.80
CA ARG A 50 -13.88 -0.22 -2.27
C ARG A 50 -14.80 -0.34 -3.48
N ASP A 51 -14.43 -1.16 -4.46
CA ASP A 51 -15.21 -1.30 -5.69
C ASP A 51 -16.54 -1.99 -5.44
N ILE A 52 -16.58 -3.00 -4.56
CA ILE A 52 -17.85 -3.59 -4.11
C ILE A 52 -18.77 -2.52 -3.50
N ILE A 53 -18.27 -1.70 -2.56
CA ILE A 53 -19.09 -0.69 -1.86
C ILE A 53 -19.59 0.39 -2.83
N LYS A 54 -18.83 0.72 -3.88
CA LYS A 54 -19.28 1.66 -4.92
C LYS A 54 -20.52 1.13 -5.64
N GLU A 55 -20.56 -0.16 -5.96
CA GLU A 55 -21.64 -0.79 -6.71
C GLU A 55 -22.88 -1.11 -5.85
N LEU A 56 -22.74 -1.20 -4.53
CA LEU A 56 -23.88 -1.46 -3.64
C LEU A 56 -24.94 -0.35 -3.72
N ASP A 57 -26.22 -0.70 -3.66
CA ASP A 57 -27.33 0.26 -3.63
C ASP A 57 -27.53 0.84 -2.23
N ILE A 58 -26.59 1.72 -1.83
CA ILE A 58 -26.53 2.38 -0.52
C ILE A 58 -26.55 3.90 -0.73
N PRO A 59 -27.22 4.69 0.13
CA PRO A 59 -27.18 6.14 0.07
C PRO A 59 -25.74 6.69 0.02
N LYS A 60 -25.51 7.69 -0.85
CA LYS A 60 -24.17 8.28 -1.08
C LYS A 60 -23.46 8.70 0.22
N VAL A 61 -24.20 9.34 1.13
CA VAL A 61 -23.68 9.80 2.44
C VAL A 61 -23.16 8.63 3.28
N ALA A 62 -23.85 7.48 3.24
CA ALA A 62 -23.41 6.28 3.96
C ALA A 62 -22.18 5.64 3.30
N LYS A 63 -22.10 5.62 1.96
CA LYS A 63 -20.89 5.17 1.24
C LYS A 63 -19.68 6.03 1.62
N GLU A 64 -19.84 7.35 1.64
CA GLU A 64 -18.77 8.28 2.03
C GLU A 64 -18.30 8.06 3.46
N ALA A 65 -19.22 7.87 4.41
CA ALA A 65 -18.87 7.55 5.80
C ALA A 65 -18.11 6.22 5.92
N ILE A 66 -18.53 5.19 5.19
CA ILE A 66 -17.83 3.91 5.13
C ILE A 66 -16.42 4.10 4.57
N PHE A 67 -16.27 4.78 3.43
CA PHE A 67 -14.96 5.05 2.85
C PHE A 67 -14.04 5.86 3.76
N LEU A 68 -14.58 6.85 4.48
CA LEU A 68 -13.81 7.65 5.44
C LEU A 68 -13.30 6.81 6.63
N SER A 69 -14.06 5.78 7.00
CA SER A 69 -13.71 4.89 8.10
C SER A 69 -12.66 3.84 7.71
N MET A 70 -12.53 3.50 6.42
CA MET A 70 -11.69 2.42 5.94
C MET A 70 -10.26 2.86 5.61
N TYR A 71 -9.27 2.10 6.08
CA TYR A 71 -7.87 2.26 5.65
C TYR A 71 -7.12 0.92 5.62
N PRO A 72 -6.14 0.73 4.72
CA PRO A 72 -5.39 -0.52 4.65
C PRO A 72 -4.45 -0.67 5.86
N SER A 73 -4.48 -1.83 6.48
CA SER A 73 -3.52 -2.24 7.50
C SER A 73 -2.25 -2.81 6.85
N PRO A 74 -1.07 -2.64 7.48
CA PRO A 74 0.16 -3.30 7.03
C PRO A 74 0.05 -4.82 6.92
N ARG A 75 -0.93 -5.44 7.61
CA ARG A 75 -1.15 -6.90 7.60
C ARG A 75 -2.15 -7.39 6.56
N GLY A 76 -2.59 -6.57 5.61
CA GLY A 76 -3.50 -7.04 4.56
C GLY A 76 -4.99 -6.82 4.84
N ALA A 77 -5.35 -6.51 6.09
CA ALA A 77 -6.72 -6.31 6.52
C ALA A 77 -7.16 -4.86 6.32
N ILE A 78 -8.45 -4.64 6.14
CA ILE A 78 -9.04 -3.31 6.20
C ILE A 78 -9.28 -3.00 7.68
N GLN A 79 -8.74 -1.89 8.15
CA GLN A 79 -9.04 -1.35 9.47
C GLN A 79 -10.15 -0.31 9.35
N LEU A 80 -10.98 -0.25 10.40
CA LEU A 80 -12.06 0.70 10.53
C LEU A 80 -11.72 1.69 11.64
N SER A 81 -11.88 2.98 11.34
CA SER A 81 -11.90 4.04 12.35
C SER A 81 -13.34 4.32 12.74
N TYR A 82 -13.63 4.19 14.02
CA TYR A 82 -14.94 4.51 14.59
C TYR A 82 -15.11 6.01 14.84
N ASN A 83 -14.01 6.78 14.79
CA ASN A 83 -14.02 8.21 15.09
C ASN A 83 -14.10 9.05 13.80
N VAL A 84 -15.15 8.80 13.01
CA VAL A 84 -15.41 9.46 11.73
C VAL A 84 -15.46 10.98 11.90
N GLU A 85 -16.00 11.46 13.02
CA GLU A 85 -16.13 12.89 13.31
C GLU A 85 -14.79 13.59 13.49
N ASN A 86 -13.82 12.95 14.17
CA ASN A 86 -12.47 13.50 14.26
C ASN A 86 -11.76 13.50 12.90
N ILE A 87 -12.01 12.49 12.05
CA ILE A 87 -11.45 12.47 10.69
C ILE A 87 -12.00 13.64 9.87
N LYS A 88 -13.32 13.89 9.93
CA LYS A 88 -13.94 15.06 9.28
C LYS A 88 -13.32 16.36 9.77
N ARG A 89 -13.25 16.57 11.08
CA ARG A 89 -12.62 17.77 11.67
C ARG A 89 -11.18 17.96 11.22
N TYR A 90 -10.41 16.87 11.15
CA TYR A 90 -9.04 16.93 10.63
C TYR A 90 -9.01 17.33 9.15
N LEU A 91 -9.85 16.73 8.31
CA LEU A 91 -9.93 17.06 6.89
C LEU A 91 -10.42 18.50 6.66
N ASP A 92 -11.28 19.03 7.53
CA ASP A 92 -11.71 20.44 7.49
C ASP A 92 -10.55 21.41 7.83
N LEU A 93 -9.62 21.00 8.71
CA LEU A 93 -8.41 21.76 9.02
C LEU A 93 -7.40 21.72 7.86
N VAL A 94 -7.34 20.60 7.14
CA VAL A 94 -6.45 20.44 5.99
C VAL A 94 -7.11 21.08 4.76
N ARG A 95 -6.72 22.31 4.45
CA ARG A 95 -7.13 22.95 3.19
C ARG A 95 -6.71 22.07 2.00
N PRO A 96 -7.64 21.71 1.08
CA PRO A 96 -7.28 21.06 -0.16
C PRO A 96 -6.25 21.93 -0.89
N MET A 97 -5.13 21.32 -1.30
CA MET A 97 -4.12 22.02 -2.08
C MET A 97 -4.66 22.26 -3.49
N CYS A 98 -5.33 23.40 -3.71
CA CYS A 98 -5.83 23.81 -5.02
C CYS A 98 -4.69 24.37 -5.88
N VAL A 99 -3.69 23.54 -6.17
CA VAL A 99 -2.55 23.91 -7.00
C VAL A 99 -2.67 23.20 -8.34
N ASN A 100 -2.60 23.97 -9.43
CA ASN A 100 -2.51 23.41 -10.77
C ASN A 100 -1.22 22.54 -10.85
N PRO A 101 -1.30 21.24 -11.19
CA PRO A 101 -0.13 20.38 -11.30
C PRO A 101 0.94 20.92 -12.24
N ALA A 102 0.59 21.71 -13.26
CA ALA A 102 1.54 22.35 -14.16
C ALA A 102 2.44 23.40 -13.46
N LYS A 103 2.03 23.90 -12.29
CA LYS A 103 2.83 24.83 -11.44
C LYS A 103 3.74 24.10 -10.45
N LEU A 104 3.62 22.78 -10.38
CA LEU A 104 4.43 21.95 -9.52
C LEU A 104 5.67 21.49 -10.30
N LYS A 105 6.86 21.80 -9.78
CA LYS A 105 8.12 21.38 -10.35
C LYS A 105 8.77 20.35 -9.44
N ARG A 106 9.27 19.26 -10.02
CA ARG A 106 10.12 18.31 -9.31
C ARG A 106 11.47 18.97 -9.02
N ILE A 107 11.89 18.93 -7.76
CA ILE A 107 13.22 19.35 -7.31
C ILE A 107 13.98 18.09 -6.89
N GLY A 108 15.16 17.88 -7.49
CA GLY A 108 15.96 16.66 -7.37
C GLY A 108 16.14 15.92 -8.70
N GLY A 109 17.05 14.94 -8.73
CA GLY A 109 17.34 14.06 -9.87
C GLY A 109 16.43 12.83 -9.93
N GLU A 110 16.27 12.21 -11.10
CA GLU A 110 15.23 11.19 -11.39
C GLU A 110 15.14 10.04 -10.37
N TYR A 111 16.25 9.70 -9.70
CA TYR A 111 16.35 8.59 -8.76
C TYR A 111 16.75 8.98 -7.32
N ASP A 112 16.73 10.27 -6.98
CA ASP A 112 17.14 10.75 -5.65
C ASP A 112 15.99 10.80 -4.62
N GLY A 113 14.80 10.33 -5.00
CA GLY A 113 13.60 10.43 -4.16
C GLY A 113 13.03 11.84 -4.02
N GLY A 114 13.41 12.76 -4.93
CA GLY A 114 13.08 14.18 -4.91
C GLY A 114 11.60 14.53 -4.71
N TYR A 115 11.37 15.78 -4.35
CA TYR A 115 10.07 16.27 -3.90
C TYR A 115 9.49 17.28 -4.89
N VAL A 116 8.16 17.38 -4.91
CA VAL A 116 7.41 18.23 -5.83
C VAL A 116 6.94 19.47 -5.09
N MET A 117 7.32 20.65 -5.59
CA MET A 117 7.00 21.93 -4.94
C MET A 117 6.47 22.94 -5.94
N LEU A 118 5.79 23.97 -5.41
CA LEU A 118 5.57 25.20 -6.16
C LEU A 118 6.91 25.80 -6.54
N THR A 119 7.02 26.32 -7.76
CA THR A 119 8.20 27.08 -8.19
C THR A 119 8.41 28.24 -7.21
N PRO A 120 9.61 28.38 -6.60
CA PRO A 120 9.87 29.49 -5.71
C PRO A 120 9.68 30.82 -6.47
N PRO A 121 9.21 31.88 -5.79
CA PRO A 121 9.07 33.18 -6.42
C PRO A 121 10.42 33.60 -7.02
N PRO A 122 10.42 34.29 -8.19
CA PRO A 122 11.66 34.78 -8.77
C PRO A 122 12.36 35.66 -7.75
N ILE A 123 13.67 35.51 -7.63
CA ILE A 123 14.50 36.41 -6.83
C ILE A 123 14.27 37.79 -7.44
N SER A 124 13.48 38.64 -6.77
CA SER A 124 13.37 40.03 -7.16
C SER A 124 14.78 40.58 -7.11
N SER A 125 15.29 41.01 -8.27
CA SER A 125 16.52 41.76 -8.37
C SER A 125 16.46 42.83 -7.28
N GLN A 126 17.30 42.69 -6.25
CA GLN A 126 17.40 43.67 -5.20
C GLN A 126 17.59 45.01 -5.92
N LYS A 127 16.63 45.92 -5.77
CA LYS A 127 16.85 47.31 -6.14
C LYS A 127 17.98 47.77 -5.24
N THR A 128 19.18 47.80 -5.78
CA THR A 128 20.33 48.44 -5.16
C THR A 128 19.91 49.89 -4.91
N LEU A 129 19.75 50.23 -3.63
CA LEU A 129 19.60 51.61 -3.17
C LEU A 129 20.93 52.35 -3.38
#